data_AF-A0A8B9J4A6-F1
#
_entry.id   AF-A0A8B9J4A6-F1
#
_cell.length_a   1.000
_cell.length_b   1.000
_cell.length_c   1.000
_cell.angle_alpha   90.00
_cell.angle_beta   90.00
_cell.angle_gamma   90.00
#
_symmetry.space_group_name_H-M   'P 1'
#
loop_
_entity.id
_entity.type
_entity.pdbx_description
1 polymer ?
#
loop_
_entity_poly.entity_id
_entity_poly.type
_entity_poly.pdbx_seq_one_letter_code
_entity_poly.pdbx_strand_id
1 'polypeptide(L)'
;MSSLVQSLPVQQRSTAEFLVIGQSAQNVSDACLELKQAYEKECSTQSFTTEELKHLDQDEIDHMTNNADSLGVEINQQNPDRLTVRGLNSGVIEFNRLVQGALVRQVRGREQDLIFARVNWCILGIWGVWERLPKEANYQLENNNIFGGVLDAQGQKWTVNLKGMEATSVNTPGLVSKLKRLENLSDFTFPLYWDSMGSGEALKLVTLHPSSAEYNRVKMDFKRTVQKAVLKIERVQNVHLRRAYEVRKKELQDKNGDLVGAGEKVLYHGTTEEACLSIQRTNFDRRFAGQNATRFGIGTYFAVDASYSSDPVFSKPAADGTQVMFVALVLTAESSYLKLAEGVSGMKKRVSNEILSGESWFPRL
;
A
#
# COMPACT_ATOMS: atom_id res chain seq x y z
N MET A 1 6.77 30.31 -2.53
CA MET A 1 7.76 31.41 -2.72
C MET A 1 7.19 32.53 -3.57
N SER A 2 6.84 32.33 -4.85
CA SER A 2 6.22 33.43 -5.62
C SER A 2 4.91 33.90 -4.98
N SER A 3 4.08 33.00 -4.45
CA SER A 3 2.83 33.36 -3.75
C SER A 3 3.09 34.19 -2.50
N LEU A 4 3.90 33.69 -1.57
CA LEU A 4 4.24 34.34 -0.29
C LEU A 4 4.87 35.72 -0.50
N VAL A 5 5.75 35.86 -1.50
CA VAL A 5 6.43 37.13 -1.85
C VAL A 5 5.51 38.08 -2.62
N GLN A 6 4.63 37.57 -3.49
CA GLN A 6 3.62 38.37 -4.20
C GLN A 6 2.50 38.84 -3.28
N SER A 7 2.23 38.12 -2.19
CA SER A 7 1.24 38.48 -1.17
C SER A 7 1.81 39.31 -0.02
N LEU A 8 3.12 39.57 0.00
CA LEU A 8 3.68 40.51 0.97
C LEU A 8 3.09 41.90 0.71
N PRO A 9 2.44 42.52 1.71
CA PRO A 9 2.07 43.92 1.59
C PRO A 9 3.35 44.73 1.34
N VAL A 10 3.26 45.79 0.54
CA VAL A 10 4.32 46.81 0.48
C VAL A 10 4.37 47.45 1.86
N GLN A 11 5.17 46.89 2.76
CA GLN A 11 5.23 47.31 4.15
C GLN A 11 5.83 48.73 4.22
N GLN A 12 4.96 49.72 4.39
CA GLN A 12 5.38 51.03 4.84
C GLN A 12 5.95 50.85 6.25
N ARG A 13 7.21 51.26 6.45
CA ARG A 13 7.81 51.34 7.78
C ARG A 13 6.93 52.22 8.67
N SER A 14 6.17 51.61 9.56
CA SER A 14 5.47 52.32 10.62
C SER A 14 6.52 52.73 11.67
N THR A 15 7.07 53.93 11.49
CA THR A 15 7.98 54.53 12.46
C THR A 15 7.18 55.28 13.52
N ALA A 16 7.37 54.94 14.79
CA ALA A 16 6.90 55.76 15.89
C ALA A 16 7.98 56.80 16.24
N GLU A 17 7.63 58.08 16.14
CA GLU A 17 8.51 59.17 16.56
C GLU A 17 8.32 59.45 18.06
N PHE A 18 9.41 59.44 18.81
CA PHE A 18 9.41 59.76 20.24
C PHE A 18 10.15 61.08 20.47
N LEU A 19 9.48 62.03 21.13
CA LEU A 19 10.12 63.23 21.66
C LEU A 19 10.53 62.98 23.11
N VAL A 20 11.84 62.99 23.39
CA VAL A 20 12.39 62.79 24.74
C VAL A 20 12.83 64.14 25.30
N ILE A 21 12.27 64.54 26.44
CA ILE A 21 12.57 65.81 27.12
C ILE A 21 13.14 65.49 28.50
N GLY A 22 14.25 66.12 28.88
CA GLY A 22 14.95 65.86 30.15
C GLY A 22 15.62 67.12 30.72
N GLN A 23 16.04 67.03 31.99
CA GLN A 23 16.63 68.15 32.74
C GLN A 23 18.07 68.47 32.31
N SER A 24 18.76 67.54 31.65
CA SER A 24 20.10 67.72 31.08
C SER A 24 20.26 66.91 29.79
N ALA A 25 21.23 67.28 28.96
CA ALA A 25 21.56 66.55 27.74
C ALA A 25 21.94 65.08 28.02
N GLN A 26 22.60 64.82 29.16
CA GLN A 26 22.96 63.47 29.58
C GLN A 26 21.71 62.63 29.88
N ASN A 27 20.73 63.17 30.61
CA ASN A 27 19.50 62.42 30.89
C ASN A 27 18.70 62.09 29.62
N VAL A 28 18.70 63.00 28.63
CA VAL A 28 18.07 62.73 27.34
C VAL A 28 18.81 61.60 26.61
N SER A 29 20.14 61.63 26.60
CA SER A 29 20.96 60.59 25.97
C SER A 29 20.76 59.21 26.62
N ASP A 30 20.78 59.15 27.95
CA ASP A 30 20.60 57.90 28.71
C ASP A 30 19.20 57.32 28.46
N ALA A 31 18.15 58.15 28.51
CA ALA A 31 16.80 57.72 28.21
C ALA A 31 16.64 57.22 26.75
N CYS A 32 17.28 57.89 25.78
CA CYS A 32 17.30 57.40 24.40
C CYS A 32 18.00 56.05 24.26
N LEU A 33 19.08 55.82 25.00
CA LEU A 33 19.80 54.55 25.02
C LEU A 33 18.96 53.44 25.64
N GLU A 34 18.34 53.70 26.80
CA GLU A 34 17.45 52.74 27.47
C GLU A 34 16.25 52.38 26.60
N LEU A 35 15.63 53.35 25.91
CA LEU A 35 14.54 53.09 24.97
C LEU A 35 14.98 52.18 23.81
N LYS A 36 16.17 52.42 23.25
CA LYS A 36 16.72 51.56 22.19
C LYS A 36 16.98 50.15 22.70
N GLN A 37 17.61 50.02 23.87
CA GLN A 37 17.89 48.72 24.48
C GLN A 37 16.62 47.97 24.83
N ALA A 38 15.59 48.66 25.34
CA ALA A 38 14.29 48.07 25.61
C ALA A 38 13.62 47.57 24.33
N TYR A 39 13.64 48.36 23.26
CA TYR A 39 13.12 47.95 21.96
C TYR A 39 13.87 46.75 21.37
N GLU A 40 15.21 46.78 21.39
CA GLU A 40 16.06 45.69 20.90
C GLU A 40 15.88 44.40 21.71
N LYS A 41 15.55 44.48 22.99
CA LYS A 41 15.25 43.32 23.83
C LYS A 41 13.92 42.65 23.47
N GLU A 42 12.93 43.44 23.07
CA GLU A 42 11.60 42.96 22.68
C GLU A 42 11.51 42.55 21.21
N CYS A 43 12.55 42.81 20.42
CA CYS A 43 12.60 42.49 19.00
C CYS A 43 13.65 41.42 18.67
N SER A 44 13.33 40.54 17.74
CA SER A 44 14.28 39.57 17.20
C SER A 44 14.27 39.59 15.68
N THR A 45 15.25 38.92 15.09
CA THR A 45 15.37 38.75 13.64
C THR A 45 15.72 37.31 13.36
N GLN A 46 14.98 36.69 12.43
CA GLN A 46 15.24 35.34 11.96
C GLN A 46 15.26 35.32 10.44
N SER A 47 16.04 34.42 9.87
CA SER A 47 16.09 34.21 8.43
C SER A 47 15.73 32.77 8.09
N PHE A 48 15.00 32.60 6.99
CA PHE A 48 14.52 31.33 6.48
C PHE A 48 14.94 31.18 5.02
N THR A 49 15.34 29.97 4.65
CA THR A 49 15.68 29.61 3.29
C THR A 49 14.44 29.28 2.47
N THR A 50 14.55 29.33 1.14
CA THR A 50 13.51 28.86 0.23
C THR A 50 13.08 27.42 0.50
N GLU A 51 14.02 26.58 0.92
CA GLU A 51 13.77 25.16 1.14
C GLU A 51 12.94 24.89 2.39
N GLU A 52 13.03 25.79 3.39
CA GLU A 52 12.21 25.72 4.59
C GLU A 52 10.78 26.23 4.32
N LEU A 53 10.64 27.25 3.47
CA LEU A 53 9.36 27.91 3.19
C LEU A 53 8.48 27.17 2.17
N LYS A 54 9.05 26.28 1.34
CA LYS A 54 8.29 25.59 0.27
C LYS A 54 7.25 24.58 0.77
N HIS A 55 7.23 24.29 2.06
CA HIS A 55 6.36 23.29 2.68
C HIS A 55 5.13 23.88 3.39
N LEU A 56 5.07 25.21 3.48
CA LEU A 56 3.89 25.91 4.01
C LEU A 56 2.70 25.70 3.06
N ASP A 57 1.53 25.49 3.64
CA ASP A 57 0.28 25.47 2.87
C ASP A 57 -0.26 26.89 2.65
N GLN A 58 -1.32 27.02 1.84
CA GLN A 58 -1.86 28.34 1.49
C GLN A 58 -2.48 29.05 2.70
N ASP A 59 -3.09 28.32 3.63
CA ASP A 59 -3.70 28.91 4.83
C ASP A 59 -2.63 29.47 5.77
N GLU A 60 -1.51 28.77 5.91
CA GLU A 60 -0.34 29.24 6.67
C GLU A 60 0.30 30.46 6.01
N ILE A 61 0.44 30.44 4.68
CA ILE A 61 0.94 31.59 3.92
C ILE A 61 0.04 32.80 4.13
N ASP A 62 -1.26 32.64 3.97
CA ASP A 62 -2.24 33.72 4.13
C ASP A 62 -2.27 34.21 5.57
N HIS A 63 -2.16 33.32 6.56
CA HIS A 63 -2.06 33.69 7.97
C HIS A 63 -0.83 34.55 8.23
N MET A 64 0.32 34.19 7.65
CA MET A 64 1.58 34.91 7.84
C MET A 64 1.57 36.28 7.15
N THR A 65 1.00 36.39 5.94
CA THR A 65 1.00 37.66 5.20
C THR A 65 -0.10 38.61 5.66
N ASN A 66 -1.30 38.12 5.97
CA ASN A 66 -2.43 38.97 6.35
C ASN A 66 -2.34 39.46 7.81
N ASN A 67 -1.56 38.78 8.65
CA ASN A 67 -1.39 39.15 10.06
C ASN A 67 0.01 39.72 10.38
N ALA A 68 0.83 40.04 9.37
CA ALA A 68 2.18 40.55 9.62
C ALA A 68 2.18 41.79 10.52
N ASP A 69 1.27 42.75 10.27
CA ASP A 69 1.14 43.97 11.06
C ASP A 69 0.64 43.70 12.49
N SER A 70 -0.34 42.81 12.66
CA SER A 70 -0.89 42.46 13.98
C SER A 70 0.07 41.62 14.82
N LEU A 71 0.94 40.85 14.18
CA LEU A 71 2.06 40.14 14.80
C LEU A 71 3.27 41.06 15.05
N GLY A 72 3.26 42.30 14.57
CA GLY A 72 4.34 43.26 14.72
C GLY A 72 5.64 42.82 14.04
N VAL A 73 5.54 42.18 12.87
CA VAL A 73 6.68 41.68 12.10
C VAL A 73 6.78 42.32 10.71
N GLU A 74 8.01 42.68 10.37
CA GLU A 74 8.44 43.09 9.04
C GLU A 74 9.06 41.89 8.33
N ILE A 75 8.62 41.63 7.10
CA ILE A 75 9.11 40.54 6.27
C ILE A 75 9.87 41.14 5.10
N ASN A 76 11.16 40.84 5.02
CA ASN A 76 12.06 41.40 4.02
C ASN A 76 12.74 40.29 3.22
N GLN A 77 12.77 40.43 1.90
CA GLN A 77 13.51 39.55 1.00
C GLN A 77 14.61 40.35 0.28
N GLN A 78 15.80 40.38 0.88
CA GLN A 78 16.97 41.00 0.24
C GLN A 78 17.69 40.06 -0.73
N ASN A 79 17.53 38.75 -0.54
CA ASN A 79 18.14 37.70 -1.36
C ASN A 79 17.01 36.77 -1.86
N PRO A 80 16.99 36.39 -3.15
CA PRO A 80 16.02 35.43 -3.69
C PRO A 80 15.90 34.15 -2.85
N ASP A 81 17.00 33.68 -2.27
CA ASP A 81 17.09 32.41 -1.54
C ASP A 81 16.80 32.55 -0.03
N ARG A 82 16.62 33.78 0.48
CA ARG A 82 16.50 34.03 1.92
C ARG A 82 15.48 35.10 2.25
N LEU A 83 14.49 34.72 3.06
CA LEU A 83 13.52 35.62 3.68
C LEU A 83 14.00 35.97 5.09
N THR A 84 13.93 37.23 5.48
CA THR A 84 14.26 37.70 6.82
C THR A 84 13.01 38.29 7.47
N VAL A 85 12.67 37.81 8.66
CA VAL A 85 11.55 38.31 9.46
C VAL A 85 12.12 39.00 10.69
N ARG A 86 11.72 40.25 10.92
CA ARG A 86 12.19 41.07 12.04
C ARG A 86 11.01 41.75 12.71
N GLY A 87 10.99 41.80 14.04
CA GLY A 87 9.90 42.47 14.76
C GLY A 87 9.80 41.97 16.18
N LEU A 88 8.61 42.07 16.76
CA LEU A 88 8.33 41.60 18.12
C LEU A 88 8.67 40.11 18.28
N ASN A 89 9.24 39.74 19.44
CA ASN A 89 9.61 38.37 19.74
C ASN A 89 8.45 37.38 19.56
N SER A 90 7.24 37.73 19.99
CA SER A 90 6.05 36.90 19.82
C SER A 90 5.72 36.62 18.35
N GLY A 91 5.78 37.63 17.50
CA GLY A 91 5.49 37.48 16.07
C GLY A 91 6.56 36.66 15.34
N VAL A 92 7.84 36.89 15.64
CA VAL A 92 8.94 36.10 15.07
C VAL A 92 8.86 34.64 15.51
N ILE A 93 8.53 34.38 16.79
CA ILE A 93 8.31 33.02 17.31
C ILE A 93 7.13 32.34 16.59
N GLU A 94 6.03 33.04 16.36
CA GLU A 94 4.87 32.48 15.66
C GLU A 94 5.19 32.12 14.21
N PHE A 95 5.91 33.00 13.50
CA PHE A 95 6.39 32.72 12.15
C PHE A 95 7.29 31.47 12.12
N ASN A 96 8.23 31.37 13.05
CA ASN A 96 9.11 30.21 13.19
C ASN A 96 8.29 28.93 13.50
N ARG A 97 7.29 29.01 14.38
CA ARG A 97 6.41 27.89 14.72
C ARG A 97 5.71 27.30 13.49
N LEU A 98 5.21 28.16 12.59
CA LEU A 98 4.54 27.75 11.35
C LEU A 98 5.53 27.07 10.39
N VAL A 99 6.70 27.68 10.16
CA VAL A 99 7.73 27.11 9.28
C VAL A 99 8.23 25.76 9.81
N GLN A 100 8.54 25.66 11.11
CA GLN A 100 8.96 24.40 11.72
C GLN A 100 7.84 23.36 11.71
N GLY A 101 6.59 23.77 11.92
CA GLY A 101 5.42 22.89 11.79
C GLY A 101 5.33 22.27 10.40
N ALA A 102 5.48 23.08 9.35
CA ALA A 102 5.48 22.61 7.96
C ALA A 102 6.63 21.63 7.66
N LEU A 103 7.84 21.93 8.15
CA LEU A 103 9.00 21.03 8.04
C LEU A 103 8.75 19.68 8.73
N VAL A 104 8.23 19.68 9.95
CA VAL A 104 7.90 18.47 10.69
C VAL A 104 6.84 17.64 9.96
N ARG A 105 5.79 18.28 9.42
CA ARG A 105 4.78 17.58 8.60
C ARG A 105 5.39 16.95 7.35
N GLN A 106 6.31 17.66 6.69
CA GLN A 106 7.00 17.15 5.50
C GLN A 106 7.94 15.98 5.81
N VAL A 107 8.68 16.04 6.91
CA VAL A 107 9.55 14.93 7.35
C VAL A 107 8.71 13.70 7.66
N ARG A 108 7.66 13.87 8.47
CA ARG A 108 6.71 12.81 8.79
C ARG A 108 6.09 12.21 7.54
N GLY A 109 5.66 13.03 6.57
CA GLY A 109 5.10 12.52 5.31
C GLY A 109 6.07 11.62 4.54
N ARG A 110 7.36 11.98 4.48
CA ARG A 110 8.38 11.12 3.84
C ARG A 110 8.63 9.83 4.62
N GLU A 111 8.66 9.90 5.94
CA GLU A 111 8.79 8.69 6.78
C GLU A 111 7.59 7.76 6.59
N GLN A 112 6.38 8.30 6.51
CA GLN A 112 5.18 7.53 6.18
C GLN A 112 5.29 6.83 4.84
N ASP A 113 5.79 7.51 3.80
CA ASP A 113 5.99 6.91 2.47
C ASP A 113 7.00 5.76 2.50
N LEU A 114 8.13 5.96 3.18
CA LEU A 114 9.18 4.95 3.31
C LEU A 114 8.69 3.72 4.08
N ILE A 115 7.97 3.93 5.19
CA ILE A 115 7.39 2.85 5.98
C ILE A 115 6.30 2.15 5.18
N PHE A 116 5.39 2.88 4.53
CA PHE A 116 4.28 2.30 3.78
C PHE A 116 4.72 1.47 2.56
N ALA A 117 5.86 1.82 1.95
CA ALA A 117 6.45 1.00 0.89
C ALA A 117 6.93 -0.36 1.41
N ARG A 118 7.46 -0.42 2.64
CA ARG A 118 8.04 -1.62 3.25
C ARG A 118 7.06 -2.42 4.08
N VAL A 119 6.09 -1.79 4.70
CA VAL A 119 5.18 -2.42 5.66
C VAL A 119 3.76 -1.94 5.40
N ASN A 120 2.85 -2.91 5.28
CA ASN A 120 1.42 -2.66 5.21
C ASN A 120 0.68 -3.38 6.34
N TRP A 121 0.14 -2.59 7.25
CA TRP A 121 -0.90 -3.00 8.16
C TRP A 121 -2.23 -3.11 7.40
N CYS A 122 -2.91 -4.23 7.60
CA CYS A 122 -4.15 -4.55 6.93
C CYS A 122 -5.23 -4.90 7.95
N ILE A 123 -6.47 -4.58 7.63
CA ILE A 123 -7.66 -4.87 8.43
C ILE A 123 -8.61 -5.75 7.63
N LEU A 124 -9.30 -6.69 8.29
CA LEU A 124 -10.26 -7.58 7.66
C LEU A 124 -11.62 -6.90 7.59
N GLY A 125 -12.05 -6.52 6.38
CA GLY A 125 -13.38 -5.94 6.16
C GLY A 125 -14.50 -6.92 6.49
N ILE A 126 -15.71 -6.38 6.66
CA ILE A 126 -16.93 -7.14 7.03
C ILE A 126 -17.28 -8.27 6.05
N TRP A 127 -16.83 -8.18 4.80
CA TRP A 127 -17.03 -9.17 3.75
C TRP A 127 -15.95 -10.26 3.71
N GLY A 128 -15.04 -10.27 4.70
CA GLY A 128 -13.90 -11.20 4.75
C GLY A 128 -12.79 -10.86 3.75
N VAL A 129 -12.76 -9.62 3.27
CA VAL A 129 -11.72 -9.12 2.34
C VAL A 129 -10.73 -8.26 3.12
N TRP A 130 -9.44 -8.53 2.93
CA TRP A 130 -8.37 -7.75 3.55
C TRP A 130 -8.16 -6.43 2.80
N GLU A 131 -8.03 -5.35 3.57
CA GLU A 131 -7.79 -4.01 3.06
C GLU A 131 -6.55 -3.39 3.73
N ARG A 132 -5.79 -2.57 2.98
CA ARG A 132 -4.65 -1.82 3.55
C ARG A 132 -5.17 -0.65 4.35
N LEU A 133 -4.63 -0.46 5.54
CA LEU A 133 -4.87 0.77 6.29
C LEU A 133 -4.17 1.96 5.60
N PRO A 134 -4.73 3.18 5.70
CA PRO A 134 -4.10 4.39 5.17
C PRO A 134 -2.69 4.62 5.73
N LYS A 135 -1.86 5.39 5.01
CA LYS A 135 -0.46 5.70 5.39
C LYS A 135 -0.31 6.18 6.84
N GLU A 136 -1.22 7.07 7.26
CA GLU A 136 -1.23 7.61 8.62
C GLU A 136 -1.48 6.51 9.67
N ALA A 137 -2.53 5.70 9.50
CA ALA A 137 -2.82 4.59 10.40
C ALA A 137 -1.71 3.53 10.40
N ASN A 138 -1.14 3.24 9.23
CA ASN A 138 0.00 2.34 9.09
C ASN A 138 1.22 2.85 9.87
N TYR A 139 1.51 4.15 9.77
CA TYR A 139 2.61 4.79 10.49
C TYR A 139 2.38 4.81 12.01
N GLN A 140 1.15 5.09 12.45
CA GLN A 140 0.78 5.01 13.87
C GLN A 140 0.99 3.61 14.44
N LEU A 141 0.57 2.57 13.72
CA LEU A 141 0.74 1.19 14.14
C LEU A 141 2.20 0.78 14.22
N GLU A 142 2.99 1.11 13.20
CA GLU A 142 4.40 0.73 13.17
C GLU A 142 5.23 1.42 14.26
N ASN A 143 4.83 2.64 14.66
CA ASN A 143 5.48 3.39 15.73
C ASN A 143 4.81 3.22 17.11
N ASN A 144 3.84 2.30 17.24
CA ASN A 144 3.07 2.07 18.46
C ASN A 144 2.38 3.35 19.02
N ASN A 145 2.07 4.31 18.16
CA ASN A 145 1.37 5.55 18.52
C ASN A 145 -0.14 5.42 18.26
N ILE A 146 -0.80 4.55 19.03
CA ILE A 146 -2.20 4.13 18.82
C ILE A 146 -3.18 4.62 19.89
N PHE A 147 -2.74 5.47 20.83
CA PHE A 147 -3.55 5.94 21.97
C PHE A 147 -4.84 6.65 21.52
N GLY A 148 -4.79 7.36 20.39
CA GLY A 148 -5.93 8.06 19.81
C GLY A 148 -6.85 7.19 18.94
N GLY A 149 -6.53 5.90 18.74
CA GLY A 149 -7.15 5.03 17.74
C GLY A 149 -6.67 5.31 16.31
N VAL A 150 -6.90 4.36 15.41
CA VAL A 150 -6.50 4.44 13.99
C VAL A 150 -7.74 4.49 13.09
N LEU A 151 -7.62 5.15 11.93
CA LEU A 151 -8.68 5.20 10.92
C LEU A 151 -8.40 4.19 9.80
N ASP A 152 -9.43 3.48 9.36
CA ASP A 152 -9.36 2.71 8.12
C ASP A 152 -9.61 3.56 6.87
N ALA A 153 -9.64 2.91 5.70
CA ALA A 153 -9.85 3.59 4.42
C ALA A 153 -11.26 4.19 4.27
N GLN A 154 -12.21 3.74 5.09
CA GLN A 154 -13.59 4.24 5.12
C GLN A 154 -13.79 5.34 6.17
N GLY A 155 -12.74 5.70 6.92
CA GLY A 155 -12.81 6.67 8.01
C GLY A 155 -13.43 6.11 9.29
N GLN A 156 -13.61 4.80 9.39
CA GLN A 156 -14.04 4.17 10.64
C GLN A 156 -12.85 4.12 11.61
N LYS A 157 -13.13 4.48 12.85
CA LYS A 157 -12.14 4.57 13.93
C LYS A 157 -12.07 3.29 14.74
N TRP A 158 -10.85 2.85 15.04
CA TRP A 158 -10.55 1.59 15.68
C TRP A 158 -9.59 1.75 16.87
N THR A 159 -9.90 1.09 17.97
CA THR A 159 -8.95 0.84 19.07
C THR A 159 -8.22 -0.47 18.80
N VAL A 160 -6.89 -0.44 18.85
CA VAL A 160 -6.08 -1.57 18.40
C VAL A 160 -5.46 -2.34 19.57
N ASN A 161 -5.57 -3.66 19.53
CA ASN A 161 -4.84 -4.59 20.37
C ASN A 161 -3.77 -5.30 19.54
N LEU A 162 -2.53 -4.78 19.58
CA LEU A 162 -1.40 -5.35 18.84
C LEU A 162 -1.01 -6.75 19.30
N LYS A 163 -1.27 -7.12 20.57
CA LYS A 163 -0.98 -8.46 21.09
C LYS A 163 -1.95 -9.49 20.51
N GLY A 164 -3.23 -9.12 20.41
CA GLY A 164 -4.28 -9.96 19.83
C GLY A 164 -4.32 -9.92 18.30
N MET A 165 -3.63 -8.95 17.68
CA MET A 165 -3.77 -8.61 16.25
C MET A 165 -5.24 -8.37 15.88
N GLU A 166 -5.92 -7.55 16.70
CA GLU A 166 -7.34 -7.24 16.58
C GLU A 166 -7.59 -5.73 16.73
N ALA A 167 -8.68 -5.28 16.12
CA ALA A 167 -9.16 -3.91 16.15
C ALA A 167 -10.63 -3.91 16.56
N THR A 168 -10.99 -3.11 17.56
CA THR A 168 -12.37 -2.93 18.01
C THR A 168 -12.89 -1.57 17.58
N SER A 169 -14.04 -1.53 16.92
CA SER A 169 -14.62 -0.28 16.43
C SER A 169 -14.99 0.63 17.61
N VAL A 170 -14.62 1.91 17.51
CA VAL A 170 -14.97 2.93 18.49
C VAL A 170 -16.43 3.37 18.33
N ASN A 171 -16.91 3.42 17.08
CA ASN A 171 -18.23 3.96 16.76
C ASN A 171 -19.32 2.88 16.66
N THR A 172 -18.94 1.61 16.55
CA THR A 172 -19.85 0.47 16.39
C THR A 172 -19.58 -0.56 17.48
N PRO A 173 -20.34 -0.53 18.59
CA PRO A 173 -20.13 -1.45 19.71
C PRO A 173 -20.15 -2.92 19.27
N GLY A 174 -19.17 -3.69 19.75
CA GLY A 174 -19.09 -5.14 19.49
C GLY A 174 -18.49 -5.53 18.14
N LEU A 175 -18.24 -4.58 17.22
CA LEU A 175 -17.56 -4.88 15.97
C LEU A 175 -16.05 -5.03 16.22
N VAL A 176 -15.56 -6.25 16.01
CA VAL A 176 -14.13 -6.59 16.09
C VAL A 176 -13.66 -7.08 14.72
N SER A 177 -12.51 -6.59 14.29
CA SER A 177 -11.83 -7.00 13.06
C SER A 177 -10.43 -7.53 13.36
N LYS A 178 -9.95 -8.42 12.50
CA LYS A 178 -8.59 -8.93 12.55
C LYS A 178 -7.64 -7.98 11.86
N LEU A 179 -6.43 -7.88 12.39
CA LEU A 179 -5.32 -7.15 11.81
C LEU A 179 -4.25 -8.13 11.33
N LYS A 180 -3.46 -7.69 10.35
CA LYS A 180 -2.19 -8.32 10.03
C LYS A 180 -1.17 -7.30 9.55
N ARG A 181 0.09 -7.63 9.75
CA ARG A 181 1.25 -6.86 9.26
C ARG A 181 1.90 -7.62 8.12
N LEU A 182 2.00 -7.00 6.95
CA LEU A 182 2.72 -7.52 5.79
C LEU A 182 4.00 -6.73 5.62
N GLU A 183 5.14 -7.43 5.56
CA GLU A 183 6.45 -6.83 5.33
C GLU A 183 6.83 -7.08 3.88
N ASN A 184 6.73 -6.04 3.04
CA ASN A 184 7.05 -6.07 1.63
C ASN A 184 8.56 -6.15 1.40
N LEU A 185 8.92 -6.78 0.29
CA LEU A 185 10.27 -6.72 -0.25
C LEU A 185 10.39 -5.47 -1.11
N SER A 186 11.62 -4.97 -1.30
CA SER A 186 11.89 -3.75 -2.06
C SER A 186 11.32 -3.74 -3.47
N ASP A 187 11.21 -4.92 -4.09
CA ASP A 187 10.72 -5.14 -5.45
C ASP A 187 9.42 -5.97 -5.50
N PHE A 188 8.81 -6.28 -4.35
CA PHE A 188 7.64 -7.15 -4.31
C PHE A 188 6.70 -6.82 -3.14
N THR A 189 5.50 -6.40 -3.49
CA THR A 189 4.39 -6.23 -2.56
C THR A 189 3.61 -7.53 -2.39
N PHE A 190 3.46 -7.99 -1.16
CA PHE A 190 2.74 -9.23 -0.89
C PHE A 190 1.24 -9.09 -1.23
N PRO A 191 0.61 -10.12 -1.83
CA PRO A 191 -0.83 -10.12 -2.07
C PRO A 191 -1.60 -10.02 -0.75
N LEU A 192 -2.67 -9.20 -0.73
CA LEU A 192 -3.44 -8.94 0.49
C LEU A 192 -4.12 -10.17 1.08
N TYR A 193 -4.36 -11.22 0.31
CA TYR A 193 -4.96 -12.44 0.84
C TYR A 193 -3.94 -13.40 1.47
N TRP A 194 -2.64 -13.10 1.40
CA TRP A 194 -1.61 -13.92 2.06
C TRP A 194 -1.57 -13.66 3.56
N ASP A 195 -1.25 -14.70 4.32
CA ASP A 195 -0.82 -14.61 5.70
C ASP A 195 0.61 -14.07 5.76
N SER A 196 0.92 -13.41 6.87
CA SER A 196 2.27 -12.88 7.13
C SER A 196 3.30 -14.01 7.00
N MET A 197 4.39 -13.69 6.31
CA MET A 197 5.55 -14.56 6.17
C MET A 197 6.66 -14.10 7.10
N GLY A 198 7.46 -15.03 7.61
CA GLY A 198 8.64 -14.71 8.41
C GLY A 198 9.72 -14.01 7.58
N SER A 199 10.63 -13.30 8.26
CA SER A 199 11.78 -12.68 7.58
C SER A 199 12.62 -13.75 6.87
N GLY A 200 12.86 -13.57 5.57
CA GLY A 200 13.58 -14.53 4.73
C GLY A 200 12.79 -15.80 4.35
N GLU A 201 11.53 -15.94 4.78
CA GLU A 201 10.68 -17.07 4.40
C GLU A 201 10.26 -16.93 2.93
N ALA A 202 10.70 -17.86 2.08
CA ALA A 202 10.41 -17.85 0.64
C ALA A 202 9.19 -18.70 0.25
N LEU A 203 8.84 -19.70 1.07
CA LEU A 203 7.72 -20.61 0.84
C LEU A 203 7.00 -20.90 2.17
N LYS A 204 5.68 -20.70 2.18
CA LYS A 204 4.80 -21.08 3.30
C LYS A 204 3.55 -21.78 2.77
N LEU A 205 3.19 -22.90 3.39
CA LEU A 205 1.89 -23.56 3.19
C LEU A 205 0.96 -23.15 4.32
N VAL A 206 -0.18 -22.57 3.97
CA VAL A 206 -1.18 -22.12 4.94
C VAL A 206 -2.43 -22.98 4.81
N THR A 207 -2.70 -23.81 5.81
CA THR A 207 -3.98 -24.53 5.90
C THR A 207 -5.11 -23.54 6.14
N LEU A 208 -6.03 -23.44 5.19
CA LEU A 208 -7.17 -22.54 5.29
C LEU A 208 -8.18 -23.07 6.30
N HIS A 209 -8.64 -22.20 7.20
CA HIS A 209 -9.67 -22.56 8.17
C HIS A 209 -11.01 -22.81 7.43
N PRO A 210 -11.78 -23.86 7.78
CA PRO A 210 -13.04 -24.19 7.10
C PRO A 210 -14.11 -23.09 7.11
N SER A 211 -14.08 -22.20 8.11
CA SER A 211 -14.98 -21.05 8.17
C SER A 211 -14.51 -19.83 7.37
N SER A 212 -13.31 -19.84 6.82
CA SER A 212 -12.79 -18.70 6.05
C SER A 212 -13.52 -18.55 4.72
N ALA A 213 -13.70 -17.30 4.27
CA ALA A 213 -14.32 -17.00 2.98
C ALA A 213 -13.55 -17.64 1.81
N GLU A 214 -12.22 -17.66 1.88
CA GLU A 214 -11.38 -18.27 0.86
C GLU A 214 -11.58 -19.80 0.77
N TYR A 215 -11.57 -20.50 1.90
CA TYR A 215 -11.84 -21.95 1.92
C TYR A 215 -13.20 -22.26 1.29
N ASN A 216 -14.24 -21.52 1.70
CA ASN A 216 -15.60 -21.73 1.21
C ASN A 216 -15.72 -21.50 -0.29
N ARG A 217 -15.09 -20.44 -0.82
CA ARG A 217 -15.05 -20.16 -2.26
C ARG A 217 -14.37 -21.29 -3.04
N VAL A 218 -13.15 -21.66 -2.66
CA VAL A 218 -12.39 -22.71 -3.37
C VAL A 218 -13.11 -24.06 -3.30
N LYS A 219 -13.66 -24.41 -2.14
CA LYS A 219 -14.44 -25.64 -1.96
C LYS A 219 -15.71 -25.64 -2.81
N MET A 220 -16.45 -24.54 -2.86
CA MET A 220 -17.65 -24.41 -3.67
C MET A 220 -17.34 -24.60 -5.17
N ASP A 221 -16.29 -23.95 -5.68
CA ASP A 221 -15.89 -24.07 -7.08
C ASP A 221 -15.48 -25.52 -7.43
N PHE A 222 -14.72 -26.17 -6.56
CA PHE A 222 -14.35 -27.58 -6.70
C PHE A 222 -15.59 -28.50 -6.71
N LYS A 223 -16.52 -28.30 -5.77
CA LYS A 223 -17.73 -29.11 -5.61
C LYS A 223 -18.73 -28.96 -6.75
N ARG A 224 -18.59 -27.94 -7.60
CA ARG A 224 -19.41 -27.77 -8.81
C ARG A 224 -19.31 -28.96 -9.76
N THR A 225 -18.16 -29.63 -9.81
CA THR A 225 -17.92 -30.76 -10.73
C THR A 225 -17.45 -32.04 -10.03
N VAL A 226 -17.07 -31.98 -8.75
CA VAL A 226 -16.51 -33.13 -8.02
C VAL A 226 -17.34 -33.49 -6.80
N GLN A 227 -17.69 -34.78 -6.65
CA GLN A 227 -18.45 -35.29 -5.50
C GLN A 227 -17.58 -35.74 -4.31
N LYS A 228 -16.25 -35.78 -4.46
CA LYS A 228 -15.29 -36.24 -3.42
C LYS A 228 -15.23 -35.33 -2.20
N ALA A 229 -14.97 -35.89 -1.02
CA ALA A 229 -14.77 -35.11 0.21
C ALA A 229 -13.50 -34.25 0.12
N VAL A 230 -13.56 -33.03 0.67
CA VAL A 230 -12.40 -32.14 0.75
C VAL A 230 -11.83 -32.24 2.16
N LEU A 231 -10.62 -32.80 2.29
CA LEU A 231 -9.96 -33.03 3.58
C LEU A 231 -9.35 -31.74 4.13
N LYS A 232 -8.57 -31.04 3.30
CA LYS A 232 -7.97 -29.73 3.62
C LYS A 232 -7.77 -28.92 2.35
N ILE A 233 -7.59 -27.61 2.50
CA ILE A 233 -7.17 -26.70 1.44
C ILE A 233 -5.97 -25.93 1.97
N GLU A 234 -4.87 -25.95 1.24
CA GLU A 234 -3.63 -25.26 1.61
C GLU A 234 -3.31 -24.21 0.56
N ARG A 235 -3.14 -22.96 1.00
CA ARG A 235 -2.68 -21.87 0.13
C ARG A 235 -1.16 -21.88 0.07
N VAL A 236 -0.63 -21.82 -1.15
CA VAL A 236 0.81 -21.83 -1.41
C VAL A 236 1.34 -20.41 -1.55
N GLN A 237 2.15 -19.98 -0.58
CA GLN A 237 2.79 -18.67 -0.56
C GLN A 237 4.25 -18.80 -0.93
N ASN A 238 4.52 -18.86 -2.23
CA ASN A 238 5.88 -18.88 -2.77
C ASN A 238 6.22 -17.51 -3.37
N VAL A 239 7.16 -16.80 -2.75
CA VAL A 239 7.57 -15.42 -3.11
C VAL A 239 8.17 -15.38 -4.50
N HIS A 240 9.13 -16.25 -4.79
CA HIS A 240 9.84 -16.26 -6.08
C HIS A 240 8.89 -16.57 -7.23
N LEU A 241 8.02 -17.57 -7.05
CA LEU A 241 7.03 -17.93 -8.07
C LEU A 241 5.98 -16.85 -8.25
N ARG A 242 5.54 -16.16 -7.18
CA ARG A 242 4.61 -15.03 -7.33
C ARG A 242 5.26 -13.87 -8.05
N ARG A 243 6.51 -13.55 -7.75
CA ARG A 243 7.25 -12.48 -8.42
C ARG A 243 7.39 -12.75 -9.92
N ALA A 244 7.85 -13.94 -10.30
CA ALA A 244 7.97 -14.32 -11.71
C ALA A 244 6.62 -14.26 -12.44
N TYR A 245 5.55 -14.68 -11.76
CA TYR A 245 4.19 -14.61 -12.29
C TYR A 245 3.72 -13.18 -12.56
N GLU A 246 3.90 -12.25 -11.61
CA GLU A 246 3.47 -10.86 -11.78
C GLU A 246 4.22 -10.16 -12.92
N VAL A 247 5.53 -10.42 -13.05
CA VAL A 247 6.32 -9.93 -14.18
C VAL A 247 5.73 -10.44 -15.49
N ARG A 248 5.48 -11.74 -15.61
CA ARG A 248 4.94 -12.32 -16.85
C ARG A 248 3.52 -11.85 -17.15
N LYS A 249 2.68 -11.69 -16.12
CA LYS A 249 1.33 -11.15 -16.25
C LYS A 249 1.37 -9.74 -16.82
N LYS A 250 2.24 -8.89 -16.29
CA LYS A 250 2.44 -7.52 -16.77
C LYS A 250 2.92 -7.48 -18.22
N GLU A 251 3.91 -8.30 -18.57
CA GLU A 251 4.38 -8.41 -19.97
C GLU A 251 3.26 -8.76 -20.95
N LEU A 252 2.34 -9.67 -20.57
CA LEU A 252 1.20 -10.05 -21.41
C LEU A 252 0.15 -8.95 -21.48
N GLN A 253 -0.11 -8.24 -20.37
CA GLN A 253 -1.01 -7.08 -20.36
C GLN A 253 -0.48 -5.97 -21.27
N ASP A 254 0.81 -5.63 -21.14
CA ASP A 254 1.46 -4.59 -21.94
C ASP A 254 1.46 -4.98 -23.43
N LYS A 255 1.57 -6.27 -23.76
CA LYS A 255 1.53 -6.78 -25.15
C LYS A 255 0.12 -6.81 -25.75
N ASN A 256 -0.88 -7.25 -25.00
CA ASN A 256 -2.22 -7.51 -25.53
C ASN A 256 -3.19 -6.33 -25.35
N GLY A 257 -2.81 -5.31 -24.57
CA GLY A 257 -3.65 -4.18 -24.19
C GLY A 257 -4.72 -4.57 -23.17
N ASP A 258 -5.37 -3.55 -22.58
CA ASP A 258 -6.29 -3.72 -21.45
C ASP A 258 -7.54 -4.55 -21.76
N LEU A 259 -8.00 -4.54 -23.02
CA LEU A 259 -9.21 -5.26 -23.44
C LEU A 259 -9.02 -6.79 -23.43
N VAL A 260 -7.82 -7.27 -23.74
CA VAL A 260 -7.50 -8.72 -23.80
C VAL A 260 -6.75 -9.15 -22.55
N GLY A 261 -5.88 -8.30 -22.01
CA GLY A 261 -5.12 -8.55 -20.80
C GLY A 261 -4.24 -9.81 -20.87
N ALA A 262 -3.96 -10.40 -19.70
CA ALA A 262 -3.09 -11.58 -19.61
C ALA A 262 -3.81 -12.94 -19.85
N GLY A 263 -5.13 -12.93 -20.06
CA GLY A 263 -5.92 -14.16 -20.12
C GLY A 263 -5.79 -15.02 -18.85
N GLU A 264 -5.78 -14.41 -17.68
CA GLU A 264 -5.66 -15.11 -16.39
C GLU A 264 -6.90 -15.97 -16.12
N LYS A 265 -6.70 -17.26 -15.85
CA LYS A 265 -7.76 -18.21 -15.50
C LYS A 265 -7.41 -19.01 -14.26
N VAL A 266 -8.42 -19.33 -13.45
CA VAL A 266 -8.32 -20.31 -12.37
C VAL A 266 -8.60 -21.69 -12.97
N LEU A 267 -7.64 -22.59 -12.92
CA LEU A 267 -7.74 -23.94 -13.49
C LEU A 267 -7.22 -25.00 -12.52
N TYR A 268 -7.51 -26.26 -12.81
CA TYR A 268 -7.19 -27.41 -11.95
C TYR A 268 -6.09 -28.28 -12.54
N HIS A 269 -5.18 -28.79 -11.69
CA HIS A 269 -4.14 -29.74 -12.07
C HIS A 269 -4.07 -30.90 -11.08
N GLY A 270 -4.38 -32.11 -11.54
CA GLY A 270 -4.17 -33.33 -10.78
C GLY A 270 -2.71 -33.73 -10.80
N THR A 271 -2.17 -34.17 -9.66
CA THR A 271 -0.79 -34.63 -9.54
C THR A 271 -0.68 -35.74 -8.49
N THR A 272 0.50 -36.33 -8.36
CA THR A 272 0.83 -37.24 -7.26
C THR A 272 1.37 -36.48 -6.05
N GLU A 273 1.36 -37.13 -4.88
CA GLU A 273 1.92 -36.56 -3.65
C GLU A 273 3.42 -36.29 -3.77
N GLU A 274 4.16 -37.17 -4.44
CA GLU A 274 5.61 -37.04 -4.63
C GLU A 274 5.97 -35.80 -5.47
N ALA A 275 5.17 -35.50 -6.49
CA ALA A 275 5.37 -34.32 -7.33
C ALA A 275 4.90 -33.02 -6.66
N CYS A 276 4.03 -33.10 -5.65
CA CYS A 276 3.43 -31.94 -4.97
C CYS A 276 4.52 -31.01 -4.38
N LEU A 277 5.50 -31.57 -3.66
CA LEU A 277 6.60 -30.80 -3.07
C LEU A 277 7.47 -30.10 -4.12
N SER A 278 7.70 -30.77 -5.25
CA SER A 278 8.47 -30.21 -6.37
C SER A 278 7.75 -29.01 -6.97
N ILE A 279 6.44 -29.15 -7.25
CA ILE A 279 5.62 -28.08 -7.83
C ILE A 279 5.52 -26.88 -6.88
N GLN A 280 5.32 -27.11 -5.58
CA GLN A 280 5.27 -26.04 -4.56
C GLN A 280 6.55 -25.21 -4.49
N ARG A 281 7.72 -25.86 -4.68
CA ARG A 281 9.04 -25.21 -4.57
C ARG A 281 9.49 -24.58 -5.88
N THR A 282 9.36 -25.31 -6.98
CA THR A 282 10.05 -25.03 -8.25
C THR A 282 9.10 -24.76 -9.42
N ASN A 283 7.80 -24.71 -9.13
CA ASN A 283 6.72 -24.56 -10.10
C ASN A 283 6.44 -25.84 -10.91
N PHE A 284 5.40 -25.79 -11.74
CA PHE A 284 5.15 -26.83 -12.73
C PHE A 284 6.25 -26.84 -13.79
N ASP A 285 6.77 -28.02 -14.08
CA ASP A 285 7.85 -28.20 -15.03
C ASP A 285 7.44 -29.20 -16.13
N ARG A 286 7.44 -28.69 -17.37
CA ARG A 286 7.10 -29.47 -18.56
C ARG A 286 8.03 -30.66 -18.82
N ARG A 287 9.22 -30.71 -18.21
CA ARG A 287 10.11 -31.87 -18.31
C ARG A 287 9.51 -33.11 -17.64
N PHE A 288 8.54 -32.92 -16.75
CA PHE A 288 7.74 -34.01 -16.17
C PHE A 288 6.40 -34.21 -16.90
N ALA A 289 6.15 -33.47 -17.99
CA ALA A 289 4.99 -33.72 -18.85
C ALA A 289 5.19 -35.01 -19.65
N GLY A 290 4.10 -35.77 -19.86
CA GLY A 290 4.12 -36.96 -20.71
C GLY A 290 3.73 -38.27 -20.04
N GLN A 291 3.42 -38.26 -18.73
CA GLN A 291 2.82 -39.45 -18.10
C GLN A 291 1.36 -39.66 -18.52
N ASN A 292 0.66 -38.59 -18.92
CA ASN A 292 -0.72 -38.66 -19.41
C ASN A 292 -0.93 -37.71 -20.62
N ALA A 293 -1.46 -38.27 -21.72
CA ALA A 293 -1.97 -37.61 -22.93
C ALA A 293 -1.21 -36.36 -23.44
N THR A 294 -0.27 -36.53 -24.38
CA THR A 294 0.44 -35.46 -25.10
C THR A 294 -0.32 -34.92 -26.33
N ARG A 295 -1.65 -35.07 -26.35
CA ARG A 295 -2.49 -34.85 -27.56
C ARG A 295 -2.35 -33.45 -28.16
N PHE A 296 -2.05 -32.44 -27.35
CA PHE A 296 -1.97 -31.04 -27.79
C PHE A 296 -0.53 -30.47 -27.71
N GLY A 297 0.46 -31.29 -27.35
CA GLY A 297 1.87 -30.90 -27.28
C GLY A 297 2.56 -31.35 -26.00
N ILE A 298 3.82 -30.93 -25.84
CA ILE A 298 4.63 -31.20 -24.64
C ILE A 298 4.56 -29.98 -23.72
N GLY A 299 3.73 -30.07 -22.68
CA GLY A 299 3.52 -28.99 -21.73
C GLY A 299 2.82 -29.45 -20.47
N THR A 300 2.70 -28.55 -19.50
CA THR A 300 1.86 -28.78 -18.33
C THR A 300 0.40 -28.52 -18.70
N TYR A 301 -0.48 -29.42 -18.27
CA TYR A 301 -1.89 -29.42 -18.62
C TYR A 301 -2.78 -29.00 -17.47
N PHE A 302 -3.82 -28.22 -17.79
CA PHE A 302 -4.79 -27.70 -16.83
C PHE A 302 -6.21 -27.95 -17.33
N ALA A 303 -7.14 -28.17 -16.41
CA ALA A 303 -8.54 -28.36 -16.70
C ALA A 303 -9.41 -27.23 -16.17
N VAL A 304 -10.45 -26.87 -16.92
CA VAL A 304 -11.50 -25.94 -16.47
C VAL A 304 -12.31 -26.58 -15.34
N ASP A 305 -12.67 -27.86 -15.52
CA ASP A 305 -13.44 -28.61 -14.54
C ASP A 305 -12.53 -29.44 -13.64
N ALA A 306 -12.72 -29.30 -12.33
CA ALA A 306 -12.00 -30.08 -11.33
C ALA A 306 -12.23 -31.59 -11.49
N SER A 307 -13.39 -32.02 -12.02
CA SER A 307 -13.69 -33.43 -12.29
C SER A 307 -12.62 -34.11 -13.13
N TYR A 308 -12.16 -33.44 -14.19
CA TYR A 308 -11.11 -33.95 -15.08
C TYR A 308 -9.80 -34.16 -14.33
N SER A 309 -9.35 -33.14 -13.60
CA SER A 309 -8.12 -33.21 -12.80
C SER A 309 -8.23 -34.16 -11.59
N SER A 310 -9.45 -34.49 -11.14
CA SER A 310 -9.70 -35.39 -10.01
C SER A 310 -9.65 -36.86 -10.40
N ASP A 311 -9.61 -37.17 -11.69
CA ASP A 311 -9.53 -38.54 -12.18
C ASP A 311 -8.25 -39.20 -11.65
N PRO A 312 -8.31 -40.46 -11.15
CA PRO A 312 -7.15 -41.20 -10.66
C PRO A 312 -5.98 -41.31 -11.64
N VAL A 313 -6.21 -41.12 -12.94
CA VAL A 313 -5.16 -41.05 -13.96
C VAL A 313 -4.25 -39.83 -13.75
N PHE A 314 -4.81 -38.66 -13.38
CA PHE A 314 -4.05 -37.42 -13.20
C PHE A 314 -3.71 -37.14 -11.74
N SER A 315 -4.70 -37.27 -10.86
CA SER A 315 -4.51 -37.17 -9.41
C SER A 315 -4.39 -38.57 -8.83
N LYS A 316 -3.21 -39.17 -8.91
CA LYS A 316 -3.03 -40.57 -8.49
C LYS A 316 -3.30 -40.71 -6.98
N PRO A 317 -4.20 -41.62 -6.56
CA PRO A 317 -4.43 -41.86 -5.14
C PRO A 317 -3.16 -42.36 -4.44
N ALA A 318 -2.90 -41.82 -3.25
CA ALA A 318 -1.89 -42.32 -2.33
C ALA A 318 -2.33 -43.68 -1.74
N ALA A 319 -1.46 -44.30 -0.94
CA ALA A 319 -1.72 -45.61 -0.34
C ALA A 319 -2.98 -45.65 0.54
N ASP A 320 -3.34 -44.51 1.15
CA ASP A 320 -4.54 -44.34 1.98
C ASP A 320 -5.79 -43.92 1.17
N GLY A 321 -5.67 -43.86 -0.15
CA GLY A 321 -6.73 -43.44 -1.06
C GLY A 321 -6.93 -41.92 -1.18
N THR A 322 -6.11 -41.11 -0.48
CA THR A 322 -6.16 -39.65 -0.62
C THR A 322 -5.60 -39.20 -1.95
N GLN A 323 -6.08 -38.05 -2.42
CA GLN A 323 -5.72 -37.50 -3.72
C GLN A 323 -5.36 -36.02 -3.55
N VAL A 324 -4.38 -35.56 -4.32
CA VAL A 324 -3.92 -34.17 -4.31
C VAL A 324 -4.17 -33.50 -5.66
N MET A 325 -4.56 -32.23 -5.60
CA MET A 325 -4.84 -31.41 -6.76
C MET A 325 -4.47 -29.97 -6.45
N PHE A 326 -3.98 -29.27 -7.46
CA PHE A 326 -3.77 -27.84 -7.40
C PHE A 326 -4.91 -27.08 -8.06
N VAL A 327 -5.30 -25.98 -7.43
CA VAL A 327 -6.03 -24.88 -8.05
C VAL A 327 -4.97 -23.84 -8.40
N ALA A 328 -4.90 -23.46 -9.68
CA ALA A 328 -3.80 -22.70 -10.22
C ALA A 328 -4.29 -21.45 -10.96
N LEU A 329 -3.59 -20.33 -10.79
CA LEU A 329 -3.69 -19.17 -11.67
C LEU A 329 -2.82 -19.40 -12.89
N VAL A 330 -3.44 -19.43 -14.08
CA VAL A 330 -2.78 -19.74 -15.35
C VAL A 330 -2.96 -18.59 -16.31
N LEU A 331 -1.85 -18.09 -16.86
CA LEU A 331 -1.84 -17.07 -17.89
C LEU A 331 -2.04 -17.75 -19.25
N THR A 332 -3.23 -17.64 -19.83
CA THR A 332 -3.58 -18.32 -21.09
C THR A 332 -3.32 -17.48 -22.35
N ALA A 333 -3.06 -16.17 -22.17
CA ALA A 333 -2.90 -15.19 -23.26
C ALA A 333 -4.05 -15.19 -24.28
N GLU A 334 -3.91 -14.43 -25.38
CA GLU A 334 -4.85 -14.50 -26.51
C GLU A 334 -4.59 -15.82 -27.26
N SER A 335 -5.31 -16.87 -26.87
CA SER A 335 -5.29 -18.13 -27.62
C SER A 335 -6.14 -17.97 -28.88
N SER A 336 -5.53 -18.16 -30.05
CA SER A 336 -6.24 -18.25 -31.35
C SER A 336 -7.29 -19.37 -31.37
N TYR A 337 -7.26 -20.32 -30.42
CA TYR A 337 -8.29 -21.34 -30.25
C TYR A 337 -9.57 -20.82 -29.59
N LEU A 338 -9.53 -19.74 -28.80
CA LEU A 338 -10.71 -19.19 -28.14
C LEU A 338 -11.68 -18.50 -29.13
N LYS A 339 -11.19 -18.05 -30.29
CA LYS A 339 -12.04 -17.47 -31.36
C LYS A 339 -12.91 -18.51 -32.09
N LEU A 340 -12.57 -19.80 -32.04
CA LEU A 340 -13.34 -20.85 -32.72
C LEU A 340 -14.59 -21.29 -31.94
N ALA A 341 -14.68 -20.99 -30.65
CA ALA A 341 -15.83 -21.38 -29.82
C ALA A 341 -16.99 -20.36 -29.88
N GLU A 342 -16.74 -19.11 -30.26
CA GLU A 342 -17.74 -18.05 -30.25
C GLU A 342 -18.46 -17.84 -31.60
N GLY A 343 -17.99 -18.47 -32.68
CA GLY A 343 -18.39 -18.14 -34.06
C GLY A 343 -19.42 -19.05 -34.75
N VAL A 344 -19.88 -20.16 -34.17
CA VAL A 344 -20.76 -21.10 -34.91
C VAL A 344 -22.01 -21.48 -34.12
N SER A 345 -23.07 -20.71 -34.35
CA SER A 345 -24.45 -21.09 -34.02
C SER A 345 -24.84 -22.32 -34.85
N GLY A 346 -25.08 -23.47 -34.22
CA GLY A 346 -25.79 -24.58 -34.88
C GLY A 346 -25.30 -26.01 -34.67
N MET A 347 -24.29 -26.29 -33.84
CA MET A 347 -23.93 -27.68 -33.51
C MET A 347 -23.95 -27.94 -32.00
N LYS A 348 -24.56 -29.07 -31.63
CA LYS A 348 -24.74 -29.59 -30.26
C LYS A 348 -23.60 -29.17 -29.34
N LYS A 349 -23.95 -28.46 -28.25
CA LYS A 349 -23.07 -28.12 -27.12
C LYS A 349 -22.39 -29.39 -26.60
N ARG A 350 -21.22 -29.69 -27.15
CA ARG A 350 -20.23 -30.58 -26.57
C ARG A 350 -19.08 -29.64 -26.25
N VAL A 351 -19.20 -28.96 -25.11
CA VAL A 351 -18.09 -28.17 -24.55
C VAL A 351 -16.99 -29.21 -24.34
N SER A 352 -16.00 -29.21 -25.24
CA SER A 352 -14.81 -30.02 -25.12
C SER A 352 -14.18 -29.66 -23.77
N ASN A 353 -13.85 -30.67 -22.97
CA ASN A 353 -13.02 -30.52 -21.76
C ASN A 353 -11.62 -30.10 -22.21
N GLU A 354 -11.46 -28.86 -22.67
CA GLU A 354 -10.28 -28.41 -23.38
C GLU A 354 -9.08 -28.31 -22.44
N ILE A 355 -8.17 -29.23 -22.70
CA ILE A 355 -6.84 -29.34 -22.16
C ILE A 355 -5.99 -28.22 -22.77
N LEU A 356 -5.55 -27.25 -21.97
CA LEU A 356 -4.62 -26.22 -22.44
C LEU A 356 -3.18 -26.73 -22.36
N SER A 357 -2.56 -27.02 -23.50
CA SER A 357 -1.11 -27.20 -23.63
C SER A 357 -0.46 -25.84 -23.92
N GLY A 358 0.50 -25.46 -23.10
CA GLY A 358 1.31 -24.29 -23.35
C GLY A 358 2.76 -24.63 -23.71
N GLU A 359 3.20 -24.31 -24.92
CA GLU A 359 4.61 -24.05 -25.19
C GLU A 359 5.03 -22.76 -24.48
N SER A 360 5.81 -22.89 -23.40
CA SER A 360 6.32 -21.78 -22.56
C SER A 360 5.25 -20.99 -21.77
N TRP A 361 4.49 -21.68 -20.92
CA TRP A 361 3.56 -21.01 -20.02
C TRP A 361 3.79 -21.52 -18.61
N PHE A 362 4.33 -20.64 -17.75
CA PHE A 362 4.52 -20.86 -16.32
C PHE A 362 3.15 -20.87 -15.65
N PRO A 363 2.64 -22.03 -15.22
CA PRO A 363 1.43 -22.06 -14.42
C PRO A 363 1.79 -21.73 -12.96
N ARG A 364 0.84 -21.40 -12.08
CA ARG A 364 1.14 -21.10 -10.67
C ARG A 364 0.05 -21.57 -9.72
N LEU A 365 0.45 -21.97 -8.51
CA LEU A 365 -0.37 -22.30 -7.34
C LEU A 365 -0.99 -21.10 -6.61
#